data_AF-A0A0K8T0B6-F1
#
_entry.id   AF-A0A0K8T0B6-F1
#
_cell.length_a   1.000
_cell.length_b   1.000
_cell.length_c   1.000
_cell.angle_alpha   90.00
_cell.angle_beta   90.00
_cell.angle_gamma   90.00
#
_symmetry.space_group_name_H-M   'P 1'
#
loop_
_entity.id
_entity.type
_entity.pdbx_description
1 polymer ?
#
loop_
_entity_poly.entity_id
_entity_poly.type
_entity_poly.pdbx_seq_one_letter_code
_entity_poly.pdbx_strand_id
1 'polypeptide(L)'
;SESCTESELDFMRLTDDKREEQQQMRSKKPIPQPAGWKSNVKKWKRNHGKAYCSGKKGSEKITGARILKKPCGEKCRLRCTSKFDEATRQYILDHFWNLGDIEKQRWFVASCIKKIYRKQ
;
A
#
# COMPACT_ATOMS: atom_id res chain seq x y z
N SER A 1 8.97 -15.10 -13.63
CA SER A 1 7.52 -14.85 -13.48
C SER A 1 7.12 -15.28 -12.08
N GLU A 2 7.40 -14.43 -11.10
CA GLU A 2 7.13 -14.76 -9.69
C GLU A 2 5.67 -14.46 -9.39
N SER A 3 4.92 -15.55 -9.45
CA SER A 3 3.51 -15.66 -9.12
C SER A 3 3.27 -15.25 -7.66
N CYS A 4 2.26 -14.43 -7.45
CA CYS A 4 1.73 -14.08 -6.15
C CYS A 4 0.93 -15.27 -5.59
N THR A 5 1.59 -16.38 -5.23
CA THR A 5 0.89 -17.58 -4.74
C THR A 5 1.72 -18.36 -3.74
N GLU A 6 1.45 -18.11 -2.46
CA GLU A 6 1.43 -19.14 -1.41
C GLU A 6 0.70 -18.57 -0.19
N SER A 7 1.00 -17.33 0.19
CA SER A 7 0.41 -16.68 1.37
C SER A 7 -1.09 -16.33 1.25
N GLU A 8 -1.62 -16.10 0.04
CA GLU A 8 -3.07 -15.89 -0.14
C GLU A 8 -3.88 -17.20 -0.23
N LEU A 9 -3.22 -18.34 -0.52
CA LEU A 9 -3.88 -19.66 -0.55
C LEU A 9 -4.01 -20.28 0.85
N ASP A 10 -3.02 -20.06 1.73
CA ASP A 10 -3.10 -20.49 3.13
C ASP A 10 -4.12 -19.68 3.95
N PHE A 11 -4.29 -18.39 3.64
CA PHE A 11 -5.32 -17.57 4.28
C PHE A 11 -6.75 -18.02 3.92
N MET A 12 -6.97 -18.58 2.72
CA MET A 12 -8.28 -19.13 2.35
C MET A 12 -8.57 -20.48 3.02
N ARG A 13 -7.57 -21.35 3.20
CA ARG A 13 -7.76 -22.69 3.80
C ARG A 13 -8.10 -22.66 5.29
N LEU A 14 -7.60 -21.68 6.05
CA LEU A 14 -7.95 -21.51 7.46
C LEU A 14 -9.40 -21.01 7.70
N THR A 15 -10.13 -20.64 6.64
CA THR A 15 -11.52 -20.15 6.73
C THR A 15 -12.58 -21.17 6.33
N ASP A 16 -12.17 -22.38 5.95
CA ASP A 16 -13.09 -23.46 5.59
C ASP A 16 -13.43 -24.38 6.79
N ASP A 17 -12.48 -24.64 7.70
CA ASP A 17 -12.74 -25.46 8.91
C ASP A 17 -13.69 -24.81 9.94
N LYS A 18 -13.87 -23.49 9.91
CA LYS A 18 -14.85 -22.79 10.79
C LYS A 18 -16.26 -22.66 10.19
N ARG A 19 -16.49 -23.19 8.99
CA ARG A 19 -17.73 -22.93 8.24
C ARG A 19 -18.79 -24.02 8.38
N GLU A 20 -18.45 -25.20 8.87
CA GLU A 20 -19.39 -26.32 8.92
C GLU A 20 -20.35 -26.29 10.11
N GLU A 21 -20.05 -25.56 11.19
CA GLU A 21 -20.91 -25.57 12.39
C GLU A 21 -22.04 -24.51 12.42
N GLN A 22 -22.13 -23.58 11.45
CA GLN A 22 -23.09 -22.46 11.51
C GLN A 22 -24.29 -22.58 10.55
N GLN A 23 -24.72 -23.81 10.22
CA GLN A 23 -25.84 -24.05 9.30
C GLN A 23 -27.21 -24.25 9.96
N GLN A 24 -27.43 -23.83 11.20
CA GLN A 24 -28.79 -23.74 11.75
C GLN A 24 -29.04 -22.36 12.34
N MET A 25 -29.92 -21.61 11.65
CA MET A 25 -30.67 -20.40 12.02
C MET A 25 -30.68 -19.43 10.82
N ARG A 26 -31.53 -19.69 9.81
CA ARG A 26 -31.85 -18.66 8.81
C ARG A 26 -32.74 -17.61 9.46
N SER A 27 -32.21 -16.41 9.71
CA SER A 27 -32.87 -15.12 9.42
C SER A 27 -32.18 -13.95 10.14
N LYS A 28 -31.13 -13.37 9.53
CA LYS A 28 -30.85 -11.92 9.50
C LYS A 28 -30.11 -11.64 8.18
N LYS A 29 -30.42 -10.54 7.49
CA LYS A 29 -29.59 -10.11 6.34
C LYS A 29 -28.16 -9.94 6.87
N PRO A 30 -27.13 -10.54 6.24
CA PRO A 30 -25.77 -10.42 6.73
C PRO A 30 -25.39 -8.93 6.76
N ILE A 31 -24.82 -8.48 7.88
CA ILE A 31 -24.31 -7.12 8.00
C ILE A 31 -23.19 -6.97 6.95
N PRO A 32 -23.26 -5.99 6.03
CA PRO A 32 -22.20 -5.77 5.08
C PRO A 32 -20.87 -5.60 5.81
N GLN A 33 -19.82 -6.24 5.28
CA GLN A 33 -18.45 -6.10 5.77
C GLN A 33 -17.62 -5.37 4.69
N PRO A 34 -17.69 -4.01 4.61
CA PRO A 34 -17.05 -3.27 3.54
C PRO A 34 -15.55 -3.49 3.47
N ALA A 35 -14.87 -3.72 4.60
CA ALA A 35 -13.42 -3.93 4.64
C ALA A 35 -12.98 -5.14 3.78
N GLY A 36 -13.81 -6.18 3.69
CA GLY A 36 -13.54 -7.37 2.88
C GLY A 36 -13.84 -7.21 1.40
N TRP A 37 -14.47 -6.11 0.98
CA TRP A 37 -14.75 -5.90 -0.44
C TRP A 37 -13.46 -5.76 -1.23
N LYS A 38 -13.34 -6.48 -2.35
CA LYS A 38 -12.14 -6.47 -3.21
C LYS A 38 -11.68 -5.05 -3.58
N SER A 39 -12.61 -4.13 -3.77
CA SER A 39 -12.31 -2.71 -4.03
C SER A 39 -11.67 -2.02 -2.83
N ASN A 40 -12.19 -2.25 -1.62
CA ASN A 40 -11.69 -1.65 -0.39
C ASN A 40 -10.34 -2.25 0.03
N VAL A 41 -10.17 -3.57 -0.08
CA VAL A 41 -8.86 -4.22 0.12
C VAL A 41 -7.82 -3.66 -0.84
N LYS A 42 -8.16 -3.49 -2.13
CA LYS A 42 -7.26 -2.90 -3.12
C LYS A 42 -6.93 -1.45 -2.80
N LYS A 43 -7.93 -0.64 -2.44
CA LYS A 43 -7.74 0.76 -2.02
C LYS A 43 -6.82 0.83 -0.81
N TRP A 44 -7.02 -0.02 0.18
CA TRP A 44 -6.17 -0.12 1.37
C TRP A 44 -4.73 -0.51 1.01
N LYS A 45 -4.54 -1.58 0.22
CA LYS A 45 -3.20 -2.00 -0.26
C LYS A 45 -2.50 -0.84 -0.98
N ARG A 46 -3.20 -0.16 -1.89
CA ARG A 46 -2.68 1.01 -2.62
C ARG A 46 -2.31 2.17 -1.69
N ASN A 47 -3.18 2.52 -0.75
CA ASN A 47 -2.95 3.63 0.17
C ASN A 47 -1.81 3.34 1.17
N HIS A 48 -1.56 2.07 1.50
CA HIS A 48 -0.41 1.65 2.31
C HIS A 48 0.85 1.35 1.48
N GLY A 49 0.84 1.65 0.18
CA GLY A 49 1.98 1.40 -0.70
C GLY A 49 2.33 -0.09 -0.86
N LYS A 50 1.42 -1.00 -0.54
CA LYS A 50 1.63 -2.45 -0.68
C LYS A 50 1.38 -2.90 -2.12
N ALA A 51 1.94 -4.05 -2.49
CA ALA A 51 1.68 -4.66 -3.78
C ALA A 51 0.19 -5.00 -3.91
N TYR A 52 -0.39 -4.83 -5.11
CA TYR A 52 -1.78 -5.16 -5.36
C TYR A 52 -2.03 -5.59 -6.81
N CYS A 53 -3.03 -6.44 -7.00
CA CYS A 53 -3.46 -6.89 -8.31
C CYS A 53 -4.58 -5.99 -8.86
N SER A 54 -4.55 -5.73 -10.16
CA SER A 54 -5.56 -4.99 -10.91
C SER A 54 -5.93 -5.73 -12.19
N GLY A 55 -7.05 -5.42 -12.83
CA GLY A 55 -7.53 -6.15 -14.00
C GLY A 55 -8.60 -7.20 -13.69
N LYS A 56 -9.03 -7.91 -14.74
CA LYS A 56 -10.02 -8.99 -14.67
C LYS A 56 -9.31 -10.33 -14.47
N LYS A 57 -10.06 -11.35 -14.06
CA LYS A 57 -9.55 -12.72 -13.94
C LYS A 57 -8.93 -13.18 -15.27
N GLY A 58 -7.70 -13.67 -15.25
CA GLY A 58 -6.95 -14.10 -16.44
C GLY A 58 -6.23 -12.98 -17.20
N SER A 59 -6.28 -11.74 -16.71
CA SER A 59 -5.57 -10.58 -17.29
C SER A 59 -5.05 -9.65 -16.17
N GLU A 60 -4.71 -10.24 -15.02
CA GLU A 60 -4.26 -9.50 -13.86
C GLU A 60 -2.90 -8.82 -14.11
N LYS A 61 -2.82 -7.56 -13.68
CA LYS A 61 -1.59 -6.78 -13.61
C LYS A 61 -1.23 -6.57 -12.15
N ILE A 62 -0.04 -7.04 -11.77
CA ILE A 62 0.51 -6.83 -10.43
C ILE A 62 1.22 -5.48 -10.40
N THR A 63 0.79 -4.62 -9.49
CA THR A 63 1.53 -3.41 -9.12
C THR A 63 2.37 -3.74 -7.90
N GLY A 64 3.70 -3.63 -8.02
CA GLY A 64 4.63 -3.89 -6.92
C GLY A 64 4.48 -2.92 -5.75
N ALA A 65 5.01 -3.32 -4.59
CA ALA A 65 5.06 -2.47 -3.41
C ALA A 65 5.92 -1.21 -3.66
N ARG A 66 5.63 -0.16 -2.90
CA ARG A 66 6.34 1.12 -2.92
C ARG A 66 7.60 0.97 -2.09
N ILE A 67 8.71 0.78 -2.77
CA ILE A 67 10.04 0.66 -2.17
C ILE A 67 10.85 1.94 -2.36
N LEU A 68 11.86 2.11 -1.51
CA LEU A 68 12.79 3.22 -1.63
C LEU A 68 13.58 3.10 -2.93
N LYS A 69 13.71 4.21 -3.66
CA LYS A 69 14.50 4.27 -4.89
C LYS A 69 15.96 4.56 -4.58
N LYS A 70 16.83 4.42 -5.57
CA LYS A 70 18.23 4.87 -5.48
C LYS A 70 18.29 6.35 -5.03
N PRO A 71 19.30 6.75 -4.25
CA PRO A 71 19.47 8.14 -3.84
C PRO A 71 19.70 9.06 -5.05
N CYS A 72 19.60 10.36 -4.83
CA CYS A 72 19.97 11.34 -5.86
C CYS A 72 21.46 11.19 -6.22
N GLY A 73 21.79 11.37 -7.50
CA GLY A 73 23.19 11.37 -7.95
C GLY A 73 23.98 12.60 -7.48
N GLU A 74 25.29 12.56 -7.69
CA GLU A 74 26.26 13.57 -7.24
C GLU A 74 25.94 14.99 -7.72
N LYS A 75 25.35 15.13 -8.91
CA LYS A 75 24.97 16.42 -9.52
C LYS A 75 23.67 17.00 -8.92
N CYS A 76 23.17 16.46 -7.82
CA CYS A 76 21.95 16.97 -7.17
C CYS A 76 22.17 18.37 -6.58
N ARG A 77 21.50 19.38 -7.15
CA ARG A 77 21.53 20.78 -6.67
C ARG A 77 21.23 20.91 -5.18
N LEU A 78 20.36 20.05 -4.64
CA LEU A 78 19.92 20.10 -3.24
C LEU A 78 20.80 19.29 -2.28
N ARG A 79 21.81 18.57 -2.81
CA ARG A 79 22.72 17.69 -2.05
C ARG A 79 21.95 16.74 -1.12
N CYS A 80 20.91 16.07 -1.64
CA CYS A 80 20.03 15.23 -0.82
C CYS A 80 20.80 14.12 -0.09
N THR A 81 21.81 13.52 -0.73
CA THR A 81 22.66 12.46 -0.17
C THR A 81 23.48 12.89 1.03
N SER A 82 23.82 14.17 1.17
CA SER A 82 24.54 14.67 2.34
C SER A 82 23.60 15.08 3.48
N LYS A 83 22.29 15.15 3.23
CA LYS A 83 21.28 15.61 4.20
C LYS A 83 20.47 14.47 4.79
N PHE A 84 20.25 13.42 4.00
CA PHE A 84 19.48 12.25 4.40
C PHE A 84 20.31 11.01 4.10
N ASP A 85 20.59 10.25 5.15
CA ASP A 85 21.15 8.91 5.08
C ASP A 85 20.06 7.89 4.72
N GLU A 86 20.45 6.66 4.42
CA GLU A 86 19.52 5.62 3.98
C GLU A 86 18.45 5.31 5.03
N ALA A 87 18.82 5.30 6.32
CA ALA A 87 17.89 5.04 7.41
C ALA A 87 16.82 6.13 7.51
N THR A 88 17.19 7.41 7.44
CA THR A 88 16.20 8.50 7.45
C THR A 88 15.31 8.46 6.21
N ARG A 89 15.86 8.13 5.04
CA ARG A 89 15.07 7.97 3.80
C ARG A 89 14.03 6.85 3.92
N GLN A 90 14.42 5.73 4.52
CA GLN A 90 13.52 4.61 4.78
C GLN A 90 12.44 4.99 5.80
N TYR A 91 12.82 5.66 6.88
CA TYR A 91 11.87 6.17 7.88
C TYR A 91 10.81 7.10 7.26
N ILE A 92 11.23 8.04 6.40
CA ILE A 92 10.29 8.93 5.69
C ILE A 92 9.32 8.13 4.81
N LEU A 93 9.81 7.11 4.10
CA LEU A 93 8.98 6.25 3.26
C LEU A 93 7.93 5.50 4.08
N ASP A 94 8.37 4.86 5.17
CA ASP A 94 7.50 4.07 6.04
C ASP A 94 6.46 4.95 6.73
N HIS A 95 6.90 6.08 7.29
CA HIS A 95 6.00 7.05 7.91
C HIS A 95 4.93 7.54 6.91
N PHE A 96 5.32 7.91 5.69
CA PHE A 96 4.40 8.38 4.65
C PHE A 96 3.34 7.34 4.27
N TRP A 97 3.74 6.08 4.04
CA TRP A 97 2.80 5.03 3.63
C TRP A 97 1.98 4.49 4.81
N ASN A 98 2.49 4.57 6.04
CA ASN A 98 1.74 4.19 7.24
C ASN A 98 0.55 5.12 7.53
N LEU A 99 0.51 6.32 6.94
CA LEU A 99 -0.66 7.19 7.00
C LEU A 99 -1.94 6.52 6.45
N GLY A 100 -1.81 5.60 5.50
CA GLY A 100 -2.91 4.76 5.00
C GLY A 100 -4.05 5.50 4.28
N ASP A 101 -3.92 6.82 4.11
CA ASP A 101 -4.95 7.70 3.58
C ASP A 101 -4.35 8.73 2.63
N ILE A 102 -4.97 8.88 1.46
CA ILE A 102 -4.47 9.72 0.36
C ILE A 102 -4.53 11.21 0.70
N GLU A 103 -5.50 11.66 1.48
CA GLU A 103 -5.62 13.05 1.88
C GLU A 103 -4.56 13.37 2.93
N LYS A 104 -4.39 12.52 3.94
CA LYS A 104 -3.31 12.68 4.93
C LYS A 104 -1.93 12.68 4.28
N GLN A 105 -1.72 11.82 3.29
CA GLN A 105 -0.49 11.79 2.48
C GLN A 105 -0.26 13.10 1.72
N ARG A 106 -1.30 13.65 1.08
CA ARG A 106 -1.22 14.94 0.38
C ARG A 106 -0.90 16.09 1.34
N TRP A 107 -1.57 16.12 2.49
CA TRP A 107 -1.33 17.12 3.54
C TRP A 107 0.08 17.04 4.10
N PHE A 108 0.58 15.83 4.38
CA PHE A 108 1.96 15.62 4.81
C PHE A 108 2.94 16.23 3.79
N VAL A 109 2.79 15.91 2.51
CA VAL A 109 3.66 16.47 1.45
C VAL A 109 3.53 17.98 1.38
N ALA A 110 2.31 18.52 1.41
CA ALA A 110 2.06 19.97 1.38
C ALA A 110 2.75 20.69 2.55
N SER A 111 2.74 20.09 3.75
CA SER A 111 3.38 20.64 4.95
C SER A 111 4.91 20.69 4.85
N CYS A 112 5.52 19.87 3.98
CA CYS A 112 6.97 19.79 3.80
C CYS A 112 7.48 20.59 2.59
N ILE A 113 6.62 21.25 1.82
CA ILE A 113 7.02 21.98 0.60
C ILE A 113 7.45 23.41 0.92
N LYS A 114 8.60 23.80 0.37
CA LYS A 114 9.05 25.19 0.31
C LYS A 114 9.33 25.59 -1.13
N LYS A 115 8.84 26.77 -1.55
CA LYS A 115 9.15 27.31 -2.89
C LYS A 115 10.65 27.60 -2.98
N ILE A 116 11.29 27.13 -4.06
CA ILE A 116 12.70 27.39 -4.35
C ILE A 116 12.76 28.32 -5.56
N TYR A 117 13.20 29.55 -5.34
CA TYR A 117 13.44 30.52 -6.42
C TYR A 117 14.81 30.25 -7.05
N ARG A 118 14.90 30.25 -8.39
CA ARG A 118 16.20 30.31 -9.06
C ARG A 118 16.71 31.75 -8.89
N LYS A 119 17.92 31.92 -8.35
CA LYS A 119 18.60 33.21 -8.48
C LYS A 119 18.84 33.46 -9.96
N GLN A 120 18.36 34.59 -10.45
CA GLN A 120 18.65 35.10 -11.80
C GLN A 120 20.15 35.36 -11.93
#